data_AF-A0A377PG73-F1
#
_entry.id   AF-A0A377PG73-F1
#
_cell.length_a   1.000
_cell.length_b   1.000
_cell.length_c   1.000
_cell.angle_alpha   90.00
_cell.angle_beta   90.00
_cell.angle_gamma   90.00
#
_symmetry.space_group_name_H-M   'P 1'
#
loop_
_entity.id
_entity.type
_entity.pdbx_description
1 polymer ?
#
loop_
_entity_poly.entity_id
_entity_poly.type
_entity_poly.pdbx_seq_one_letter_code
_entity_poly.pdbx_strand_id
1 'polypeptide(L)'
;MKNTIVAKFGGTSVSNADAMQNSANIVLSNPNVRVVVLSASAGVTNLLVELAGRLRSGEASLRHRRNTSHSVQHPRYVASAKRAAR
;
A
#
# COMPACT_ATOMS: atom_id res chain seq x y z
N MET A 1 7.39 -26.22 -27.29
CA MET A 1 7.30 -24.80 -26.83
C MET A 1 7.43 -24.78 -25.31
N LYS A 2 8.20 -23.86 -24.72
CA LYS A 2 8.25 -23.72 -23.24
C LYS A 2 6.92 -23.17 -22.74
N ASN A 3 6.22 -23.92 -21.88
CA ASN A 3 4.97 -23.47 -21.27
C ASN A 3 5.28 -22.39 -20.23
N THR A 4 4.89 -21.15 -20.49
CA THR A 4 5.11 -20.03 -19.56
C THR A 4 3.85 -19.83 -18.72
N ILE A 5 4.00 -19.89 -17.41
CA ILE A 5 2.92 -19.59 -16.46
C ILE A 5 3.10 -18.15 -15.98
N VAL A 6 1.97 -17.44 -15.95
CA VAL A 6 1.86 -16.10 -15.36
C VAL A 6 1.15 -16.22 -14.02
N ALA A 7 1.80 -15.81 -12.94
CA ALA A 7 1.19 -15.77 -11.62
C ALA A 7 0.73 -14.34 -11.29
N LYS A 8 -0.49 -14.19 -10.75
CA LYS A 8 -1.01 -12.88 -10.33
C LYS A 8 -1.34 -12.88 -8.85
N PHE A 9 -0.88 -11.85 -8.14
CA PHE A 9 -1.16 -11.66 -6.71
C PHE A 9 -1.93 -10.36 -6.46
N GLY A 10 -2.98 -10.44 -5.64
CA GLY A 10 -3.79 -9.30 -5.22
C GLY A 10 -3.14 -8.51 -4.09
N GLY A 11 -3.74 -7.37 -3.71
CA GLY A 11 -3.16 -6.48 -2.70
C GLY A 11 -3.03 -7.10 -1.31
N THR A 12 -3.89 -8.05 -0.94
CA THR A 12 -3.80 -8.79 0.33
C THR A 12 -2.60 -9.74 0.35
N SER A 13 -2.34 -10.41 -0.78
CA SER A 13 -1.17 -11.29 -0.99
C SER A 13 0.16 -10.54 -0.94
N VAL A 14 0.15 -9.20 -1.06
CA VAL A 14 1.34 -8.35 -0.94
C VAL A 14 1.17 -7.23 0.09
N SER A 15 0.32 -7.45 1.10
CA SER A 15 -0.05 -6.41 2.08
C SER A 15 1.05 -6.08 3.09
N ASN A 16 1.93 -7.03 3.38
CA ASN A 16 3.07 -6.89 4.29
C ASN A 16 4.16 -7.90 3.92
N ALA A 17 5.28 -7.88 4.65
CA ALA A 17 6.43 -8.75 4.39
C ALA A 17 6.08 -10.24 4.42
N ASP A 18 5.32 -10.69 5.42
CA ASP A 18 4.94 -12.10 5.58
C ASP A 18 4.04 -12.58 4.42
N ALA A 19 3.06 -11.76 4.00
CA ALA A 19 2.21 -12.06 2.86
C ALA A 19 3.03 -12.15 1.55
N MET A 20 4.00 -11.26 1.37
CA MET A 20 4.91 -11.30 0.22
C MET A 20 5.78 -12.55 0.24
N GLN A 21 6.28 -12.97 1.41
CA GLN A 21 7.06 -14.20 1.54
C GLN A 21 6.21 -15.44 1.16
N ASN A 22 4.95 -15.48 1.60
CA ASN A 22 4.02 -16.54 1.19
C ASN A 22 3.78 -16.54 -0.32
N SER A 23 3.61 -15.37 -0.94
CA SER A 23 3.47 -15.24 -2.39
C SER A 23 4.73 -15.70 -3.13
N ALA A 24 5.92 -15.38 -2.62
CA ALA A 24 7.20 -15.83 -3.17
C ALA A 24 7.33 -17.36 -3.11
N ASN A 25 6.93 -17.97 -2.00
CA ASN A 25 6.92 -19.43 -1.86
C ASN A 25 6.02 -20.11 -2.91
N ILE A 26 4.86 -19.52 -3.22
CA ILE A 26 3.97 -20.01 -4.29
C ILE A 26 4.67 -19.92 -5.66
N VAL A 27 5.33 -18.79 -5.97
CA VAL A 27 6.08 -18.63 -7.23
C VAL A 27 7.21 -19.66 -7.34
N LEU A 28 8.00 -19.82 -6.29
CA LEU A 28 9.14 -20.73 -6.27
C LEU A 28 8.74 -22.21 -6.34
N SER A 29 7.52 -22.55 -5.94
CA SER A 29 7.01 -23.93 -6.04
C SER A 29 6.77 -24.40 -7.47
N ASN A 30 6.73 -23.50 -8.46
CA ASN A 30 6.53 -23.85 -9.86
C ASN A 30 7.56 -23.16 -10.79
N PRO A 31 8.56 -23.89 -11.30
CA PRO A 31 9.61 -23.31 -12.14
C PRO A 31 9.12 -22.77 -13.49
N ASN A 32 7.89 -23.11 -13.90
CA ASN A 32 7.28 -22.56 -15.12
C ASN A 32 6.67 -21.16 -14.91
N VAL A 33 6.57 -20.67 -13.66
CA VAL A 33 6.19 -19.28 -13.40
C VAL A 33 7.37 -18.38 -13.77
N ARG A 34 7.27 -17.73 -14.92
CA ARG A 34 8.33 -16.84 -15.46
C ARG A 34 7.92 -15.38 -15.47
N VAL A 35 6.64 -15.10 -15.23
CA VAL A 35 6.08 -13.75 -15.14
C VAL A 35 5.21 -13.69 -13.89
N VAL A 36 5.42 -12.64 -13.08
CA VAL A 36 4.61 -12.36 -11.90
C VAL A 36 4.01 -10.97 -12.04
N VAL A 37 2.69 -10.87 -11.89
CA VAL A 37 1.94 -9.61 -11.94
C VAL A 37 1.41 -9.30 -10.55
N LEU A 38 1.69 -8.10 -10.05
CA LEU A 38 1.29 -7.67 -8.71
C LEU A 38 0.31 -6.50 -8.79
N SER A 39 -0.72 -6.53 -7.94
CA SER A 39 -1.41 -5.32 -7.52
C SER A 39 -0.56 -4.56 -6.49
N ALA A 40 -0.86 -3.29 -6.23
CA ALA A 40 -0.29 -2.60 -5.07
C ALA A 40 -0.78 -3.23 -3.75
N SER A 41 0.00 -3.06 -2.67
CA SER A 41 -0.36 -3.53 -1.32
C SER A 41 -1.74 -3.02 -0.90
N ALA A 42 -2.45 -3.85 -0.11
CA ALA A 42 -3.81 -3.58 0.31
C ALA A 42 -3.99 -2.14 0.84
N GLY A 43 -4.98 -1.42 0.30
CA GLY A 43 -5.29 -0.05 0.68
C GLY A 43 -4.46 1.04 -0.02
N VAL A 44 -3.29 0.74 -0.59
CA VAL A 44 -2.41 1.75 -1.22
C VAL A 44 -3.09 2.45 -2.38
N THR A 45 -3.70 1.70 -3.30
CA THR A 45 -4.39 2.31 -4.46
C THR A 45 -5.54 3.22 -4.01
N ASN A 46 -6.27 2.85 -2.96
CA ASN A 46 -7.36 3.69 -2.44
C ASN A 46 -6.81 5.01 -1.88
N LEU A 47 -5.69 4.95 -1.14
CA LEU A 47 -5.00 6.15 -0.64
C LEU A 47 -4.52 7.05 -1.79
N LEU A 48 -4.00 6.45 -2.87
CA LEU A 48 -3.56 7.21 -4.04
C LEU A 48 -4.72 7.85 -4.79
N VAL A 49 -5.85 7.15 -4.93
CA VAL A 49 -7.08 7.71 -5.53
C VAL A 49 -7.62 8.86 -4.69
N GLU A 50 -7.66 8.71 -3.37
CA GLU A 50 -8.06 9.79 -2.46
C GLU A 50 -7.13 11.00 -2.59
N LEU A 51 -5.81 10.79 -2.54
CA LEU A 51 -4.83 11.85 -2.70
C LEU A 51 -4.99 12.58 -4.04
N ALA A 52 -5.13 11.84 -5.13
CA ALA A 52 -5.31 12.43 -6.46
C ALA A 52 -6.61 13.26 -6.55
N GLY A 53 -7.71 12.79 -5.96
CA GLY A 53 -8.96 13.53 -5.90
C GLY A 53 -8.82 14.84 -5.13
N ARG A 54 -8.12 14.81 -4.00
CA ARG A 54 -7.91 15.99 -3.14
C ARG A 54 -6.97 17.04 -3.73
N LEU A 55 -5.93 16.60 -4.44
CA LEU A 55 -5.08 17.50 -5.21
C LEU A 55 -5.86 18.23 -6.31
N ARG A 56 -6.84 17.56 -6.92
CA ARG A 56 -7.73 18.19 -7.90
C ARG A 56 -8.69 19.21 -7.28
N SER A 57 -9.17 18.96 -6.06
CA SER A 57 -10.09 19.87 -5.36
C SER A 57 -9.41 21.01 -4.58
N GLY A 58 -8.08 21.04 -4.51
CA GLY A 58 -7.32 22.04 -3.73
C GLY A 58 -7.26 21.77 -2.23
N GLU A 59 -7.70 20.59 -1.78
CA GLU A 59 -7.71 20.20 -0.36
C GLU A 59 -6.36 19.63 0.09
N ALA A 60 -5.36 20.51 0.27
CA ALA A 60 -3.95 20.12 0.49
C ALA A 60 -3.65 19.40 1.82
N SER A 61 -4.55 19.38 2.81
CA SER A 61 -4.22 18.89 4.16
C SER A 61 -4.55 17.42 4.36
N LEU A 62 -3.60 16.51 4.14
CA LEU A 62 -3.70 15.08 4.51
C LEU A 62 -3.97 14.90 6.02
N ARG A 63 -5.25 14.91 6.42
CA ARG A 63 -5.66 14.39 7.72
C ARG A 63 -5.62 12.89 7.62
N HIS A 64 -4.48 12.32 8.02
CA HIS A 64 -4.32 10.89 8.19
C HIS A 64 -5.41 10.41 9.17
N ARG A 65 -6.50 9.82 8.65
CA ARG A 65 -7.42 9.02 9.47
C ARG A 65 -6.60 7.81 9.89
N ARG A 66 -5.91 7.94 11.03
CA ARG A 66 -5.25 6.82 11.69
C ARG A 66 -6.33 5.78 11.95
N ASN A 67 -6.37 4.71 11.15
CA ASN A 67 -6.93 3.45 11.59
C ASN A 67 -6.00 2.97 12.71
N THR A 68 -6.33 3.34 13.94
CA THR A 68 -5.63 2.92 15.14
C THR A 68 -5.82 1.42 15.32
N SER A 69 -4.92 0.65 14.72
CA SER A 69 -4.60 -0.69 15.23
C SER A 69 -3.10 -0.95 15.35
N HIS A 70 -2.23 -0.02 14.94
CA HIS A 70 -0.79 -0.07 15.25
C HIS A 70 -0.33 1.23 15.90
N SER A 71 -0.07 1.15 17.20
CA SER A 71 0.47 2.21 18.04
C SER A 71 1.95 2.47 17.75
N VAL A 72 2.26 3.59 17.09
CA VAL A 72 3.58 4.22 17.21
C VAL A 72 3.35 5.66 17.65
N GLN A 73 3.66 5.93 18.93
CA GLN A 73 3.64 7.24 19.54
C GLN A 73 4.89 8.02 19.08
N HIS A 74 4.72 9.20 18.47
CA HIS A 74 5.78 10.22 18.46
C HIS A 74 5.18 11.64 18.60
N PRO A 75 5.37 12.35 19.73
CA PRO A 75 4.57 13.54 20.07
C PRO A 75 4.93 14.86 19.38
N ARG A 76 5.92 14.91 18.47
CA ARG A 76 6.55 16.20 18.10
C ARG A 76 5.90 17.01 16.98
N TYR A 77 4.91 16.48 16.26
CA TYR A 77 4.43 17.12 15.01
C TYR A 77 3.11 17.92 15.13
N VAL A 78 2.42 17.92 16.28
CA VAL A 78 1.06 18.49 16.38
C VAL A 78 1.04 19.98 16.78
N ALA A 79 2.17 20.57 17.19
CA ALA A 79 2.20 21.93 17.73
C ALA A 79 2.25 23.05 16.68
N SER A 80 2.68 22.79 15.45
CA SER A 80 2.91 23.84 14.44
C SER A 80 1.67 24.25 13.64
N ALA A 81 0.63 23.41 13.56
CA ALA A 81 -0.56 23.69 12.74
C ALA A 81 -1.58 24.66 13.39
N LYS A 82 -1.48 24.91 14.70
CA LYS A 82 -2.47 25.75 15.42
C LYS A 82 -2.17 27.25 15.41
N ARG A 83 -1.03 27.69 14.87
CA ARG A 83 -0.60 29.10 14.92
C ARG A 83 -0.88 29.90 13.64
N ALA A 84 -1.30 29.26 12.56
CA ALA A 84 -1.50 29.88 11.25
C ALA A 84 -2.97 30.27 10.95
N ALA A 85 -3.88 30.11 11.91
CA ALA A 85 -5.32 30.39 11.75
C ALA A 85 -5.83 31.48 12.72
N ARG A 86 -5.01 32.50 12.99
CA ARG A 86 -5.44 33.74 13.64
C ARG A 86 -5.40 34.87 12.63
#